data_AF-A0A1R3UGR0-F1
#
_entry.id   AF-A0A1R3UGR0-F1
#
_cell.length_a   1.000
_cell.length_b   1.000
_cell.length_c   1.000
_cell.angle_alpha   90.00
_cell.angle_beta   90.00
_cell.angle_gamma   90.00
#
_symmetry.space_group_name_H-M   'P 1'
#
loop_
_entity.id
_entity.type
_entity.pdbx_description
1 polymer ?
#
loop_
_entity_poly.entity_id
_entity_poly.type
_entity_poly.pdbx_seq_one_letter_code
_entity_poly.pdbx_strand_id
1 'polypeptide(L)'
;MSNFSLPRIAGRAGLAASAAAFLAFGLAAPAAADEVETYEGSAEGTYVGNAESGPKVHMGGSSVPTSLFNLQLTDGSTLTMYCIDFRTNIVGQAEYKEDDWADYPGKGEFAEPGKVLWILQNAYPNTDAAALGEAAGVEGLSNEDALAATQAAIWHFSNDMELSEGNSESVVAVYEYLTANAESIEEEPGAALSITPNSAEGTAGSTVGEFEISTNSAEIPVTLDAPEGVELVDVETDEAVTTVDNGDKVGFAVPEGTEPGEASFSLEATSSVETGRLFQGKSASVPTQTLITVDGDETSVTASASANWVAGDEPTPEPEPEPEPEPEESDEPEPTPTEEPEEDDKPAPGKEDEPTLPVTGGALAGLVAAGVAALGAGGGAIYLSRKRKADAGDSGEDADA
;
A
#
# COMPACT_ATOMS: atom_id res chain seq x y z
N MET A 1 47.67 50.14 43.09
CA MET A 1 48.81 50.89 42.49
C MET A 1 49.00 50.36 41.08
N SER A 2 49.38 51.22 40.13
CA SER A 2 49.67 50.90 38.70
C SER A 2 48.46 50.39 37.89
N ASN A 3 47.66 51.20 37.20
CA ASN A 3 47.87 52.14 36.08
C ASN A 3 48.00 51.52 34.67
N PHE A 4 46.99 51.82 33.84
CA PHE A 4 47.02 52.21 32.41
C PHE A 4 47.91 51.45 31.41
N SER A 5 47.31 51.00 30.30
CA SER A 5 47.32 51.80 29.05
C SER A 5 46.32 51.31 27.99
N LEU A 6 45.76 52.24 27.20
CA LEU A 6 45.04 52.01 25.95
C LEU A 6 45.62 52.97 24.91
N PRO A 7 45.82 52.53 23.66
CA PRO A 7 45.28 53.34 22.56
C PRO A 7 44.86 52.55 21.29
N ARG A 8 43.70 52.96 20.71
CA ARG A 8 43.49 53.46 19.32
C ARG A 8 43.84 52.57 18.10
N ILE A 9 43.24 52.66 16.90
CA ILE A 9 42.06 53.39 16.33
C ILE A 9 41.74 52.80 14.91
N ALA A 10 40.48 52.93 14.47
CA ALA A 10 39.96 52.92 13.08
C ALA A 10 39.99 51.65 12.20
N GLY A 11 38.80 51.32 11.68
CA GLY A 11 38.53 50.34 10.63
C GLY A 11 37.07 50.41 10.16
N ARG A 12 36.69 51.60 9.64
CA ARG A 12 35.48 51.97 8.86
C ARG A 12 34.62 50.80 8.35
N ALA A 13 33.34 50.75 8.71
CA ALA A 13 32.20 51.19 7.87
C ALA A 13 31.92 50.29 6.64
N GLY A 14 30.71 49.84 6.37
CA GLY A 14 29.43 50.02 7.07
C GLY A 14 28.26 49.74 6.11
N LEU A 15 27.06 49.47 6.63
CA LEU A 15 25.77 49.67 5.96
C LEU A 15 24.65 49.25 6.92
N ALA A 16 23.96 50.23 7.49
CA ALA A 16 22.63 49.99 8.04
C ALA A 16 21.62 50.10 6.87
N ALA A 17 20.80 49.08 6.69
CA ALA A 17 19.62 49.15 5.82
C ALA A 17 18.51 48.23 6.37
N SER A 18 17.43 48.86 6.83
CA SER A 18 16.07 48.31 6.74
C SER A 18 15.75 47.01 7.50
N ALA A 19 15.77 47.06 8.83
CA ALA A 19 14.87 46.21 9.63
C ALA A 19 13.47 46.87 9.64
N ALA A 20 12.57 46.47 8.73
CA ALA A 20 11.21 46.99 8.65
C ALA A 20 10.21 45.89 8.25
N ALA A 21 9.37 45.52 9.22
CA ALA A 21 8.01 44.99 9.09
C ALA A 21 7.71 43.95 7.99
N PHE A 22 7.82 42.66 8.36
CA PHE A 22 6.89 41.63 7.87
C PHE A 22 6.35 40.83 9.07
N LEU A 23 5.40 41.43 9.78
CA LEU A 23 4.48 40.78 10.72
C LEU A 23 3.05 41.13 10.27
N ALA A 24 2.57 40.44 9.23
CA ALA A 24 1.16 40.37 8.84
C ALA A 24 1.02 39.46 7.61
N PHE A 25 1.14 38.14 7.80
CA PHE A 25 0.39 37.09 7.10
C PHE A 25 0.79 35.78 7.75
N GLY A 26 0.19 35.53 8.92
CA GLY A 26 0.19 34.21 9.54
C GLY A 26 -0.72 33.29 8.74
N LEU A 27 -0.28 32.89 7.55
CA LEU A 27 -0.66 31.60 7.02
C LEU A 27 0.00 30.59 7.97
N ALA A 28 -0.78 30.14 8.95
CA ALA A 28 -0.55 28.81 9.47
C ALA A 28 -0.75 27.90 8.25
N ALA A 29 0.36 27.43 7.68
CA ALA A 29 0.29 26.17 6.96
C ALA A 29 -0.34 25.17 7.95
N PRO A 30 -1.27 24.30 7.51
CA PRO A 30 -1.65 23.18 8.36
C PRO A 30 -0.35 22.55 8.84
N ALA A 31 -0.25 22.31 10.15
CA ALA A 31 0.79 21.42 10.61
C ALA A 31 0.60 20.14 9.80
N ALA A 32 1.66 19.67 9.12
CA ALA A 32 1.62 18.30 8.64
C ALA A 32 1.37 17.47 9.89
N ALA A 33 0.17 16.87 9.98
CA ALA A 33 -0.02 15.75 10.87
C ALA A 33 1.06 14.73 10.49
N ASP A 34 1.62 14.04 11.48
CA ASP A 34 2.38 12.84 11.16
C ASP A 34 1.46 11.95 10.33
N GLU A 35 1.94 11.45 9.19
CA GLU A 35 1.19 10.50 8.37
C GLU A 35 0.76 9.36 9.30
N VAL A 36 -0.54 9.09 9.41
CA VAL A 36 -1.02 7.99 10.25
C VAL A 36 -0.46 6.71 9.66
N GLU A 37 0.40 6.01 10.41
CA GLU A 37 1.01 4.77 9.95
C GLU A 37 -0.09 3.70 9.83
N THR A 38 -0.58 3.51 8.61
CA THR A 38 -1.60 2.54 8.24
C THR A 38 -0.99 1.14 8.22
N TYR A 39 -1.37 0.32 9.20
CA TYR A 39 -0.88 -1.04 9.33
C TYR A 39 -1.82 -1.98 8.57
N GLU A 40 -1.36 -2.54 7.45
CA GLU A 40 -2.16 -3.33 6.51
C GLU A 40 -2.77 -4.61 7.11
N GLY A 41 -2.42 -4.98 8.35
CA GLY A 41 -2.97 -6.14 9.05
C GLY A 41 -2.43 -7.49 8.56
N SER A 42 -1.75 -7.52 7.42
CA SER A 42 -0.78 -8.57 7.13
C SER A 42 0.19 -8.70 8.31
N ALA A 43 0.34 -9.91 8.87
CA ALA A 43 1.34 -10.13 9.91
C ALA A 43 2.74 -9.81 9.34
N GLU A 44 3.48 -8.90 9.98
CA GLU A 44 4.82 -8.53 9.54
C GLU A 44 5.89 -9.10 10.47
N GLY A 45 7.03 -9.49 9.90
CA GLY A 45 8.14 -10.03 10.67
C GLY A 45 9.49 -9.99 9.98
N THR A 46 10.55 -10.22 10.75
CA THR A 46 11.94 -10.28 10.27
C THR A 46 12.48 -11.69 10.38
N TYR A 47 13.19 -12.17 9.35
CA TYR A 47 13.87 -13.46 9.42
C TYR A 47 15.11 -13.39 10.34
N VAL A 48 15.04 -14.12 11.46
CA VAL A 48 16.05 -14.08 12.54
C VAL A 48 16.99 -15.30 12.59
N GLY A 49 16.77 -16.32 11.76
CA GLY A 49 17.66 -17.48 11.62
C GLY A 49 16.91 -18.81 11.51
N ASN A 50 17.64 -19.91 11.31
CA ASN A 50 17.06 -21.24 11.26
C ASN A 50 16.59 -21.68 12.67
N ALA A 51 15.38 -22.21 12.76
CA ALA A 51 14.89 -22.97 13.93
C ALA A 51 15.57 -24.35 13.99
N GLU A 52 15.62 -25.04 12.85
CA GLU A 52 16.27 -26.34 12.67
C GLU A 52 16.92 -26.42 11.29
N SER A 53 17.91 -27.30 11.11
CA SER A 53 18.60 -27.49 9.83
C SER A 53 18.78 -28.97 9.54
N GLY A 54 18.27 -29.42 8.39
CA GLY A 54 18.39 -30.80 7.92
C GLY A 54 19.55 -31.01 6.92
N PRO A 55 19.73 -32.25 6.43
CA PRO A 55 20.64 -32.54 5.33
C PRO A 55 20.25 -31.80 4.05
N LYS A 56 21.17 -31.81 3.08
CA LYS A 56 20.84 -31.37 1.72
C LYS A 56 20.04 -32.44 0.99
N VAL A 57 18.98 -32.01 0.32
CA VAL A 57 18.28 -32.85 -0.65
C VAL A 57 18.83 -32.61 -2.06
N HIS A 58 18.89 -33.69 -2.83
CA HIS A 58 19.24 -33.68 -4.25
C HIS A 58 17.96 -33.66 -5.05
N MET A 59 17.69 -32.57 -5.77
CA MET A 59 16.40 -32.32 -6.42
C MET A 59 16.59 -31.44 -7.65
N GLY A 60 15.92 -31.75 -8.76
CA GLY A 60 16.10 -31.06 -10.05
C GLY A 60 17.57 -30.93 -10.50
N GLY A 61 18.42 -31.93 -10.21
CA GLY A 61 19.85 -31.91 -10.52
C GLY A 61 20.71 -30.96 -9.67
N SER A 62 20.16 -30.35 -8.61
CA SER A 62 20.86 -29.49 -7.65
C SER A 62 20.89 -30.10 -6.25
N SER A 63 21.75 -29.61 -5.36
CA SER A 63 21.86 -30.05 -3.95
C SER A 63 21.64 -28.87 -3.01
N VAL A 64 20.48 -28.83 -2.36
CA VAL A 64 19.95 -27.66 -1.65
C VAL A 64 19.77 -27.99 -0.15
N PRO A 65 20.24 -27.15 0.79
CA PRO A 65 20.02 -27.37 2.22
C PRO A 65 18.53 -27.24 2.57
N THR A 66 18.09 -28.00 3.57
CA THR A 66 16.72 -27.92 4.11
C THR A 66 16.76 -27.32 5.51
N SER A 67 15.77 -26.50 5.87
CA SER A 67 15.72 -25.82 7.17
C SER A 67 14.30 -25.45 7.53
N LEU A 68 14.03 -25.39 8.84
CA LEU A 68 12.92 -24.63 9.39
C LEU A 68 13.45 -23.24 9.73
N PHE A 69 12.69 -22.19 9.44
CA PHE A 69 13.07 -20.80 9.63
C PHE A 69 12.26 -20.15 10.75
N ASN A 70 12.90 -19.29 11.54
CA ASN A 70 12.23 -18.42 12.50
C ASN A 70 11.97 -17.05 11.87
N LEU A 71 10.70 -16.66 11.79
CA LEU A 71 10.28 -15.30 11.50
C LEU A 71 9.78 -14.66 12.80
N GLN A 72 10.48 -13.63 13.29
CA GLN A 72 10.05 -12.89 14.45
C GLN A 72 9.07 -11.80 14.01
N LEU A 73 7.83 -11.84 14.50
CA LEU A 73 6.82 -10.83 14.19
C LEU A 73 7.11 -9.51 14.93
N THR A 74 6.47 -8.43 14.49
CA THR A 74 6.60 -7.08 15.07
C THR A 74 6.24 -7.01 16.57
N ASP A 75 5.33 -7.86 17.04
CA ASP A 75 4.97 -8.03 18.46
C ASP A 75 6.05 -8.76 19.31
N GLY A 76 7.05 -9.36 18.66
CA GLY A 76 8.14 -10.12 19.27
C GLY A 76 7.92 -11.63 19.35
N SER A 77 6.73 -12.15 19.00
CA SER A 77 6.44 -13.58 18.82
C SER A 77 7.28 -14.18 17.68
N THR A 78 7.28 -15.50 17.51
CA THR A 78 8.10 -16.16 16.47
C THR A 78 7.35 -17.30 15.80
N LEU A 79 7.17 -17.18 14.49
CA LEU A 79 6.60 -18.22 13.65
C LEU A 79 7.70 -19.17 13.17
N THR A 80 7.39 -20.47 13.16
CA THR A 80 8.22 -21.50 12.54
C THR A 80 7.74 -21.74 11.11
N MET A 81 8.64 -21.76 10.13
CA MET A 81 8.28 -21.73 8.72
C MET A 81 9.11 -22.68 7.85
N TYR A 82 8.52 -23.16 6.74
CA TYR A 82 9.25 -23.79 5.63
C TYR A 82 9.44 -22.83 4.46
N CYS A 83 10.37 -23.16 3.57
CA CYS A 83 10.50 -22.49 2.27
C CYS A 83 9.48 -23.05 1.27
N ILE A 84 8.83 -22.18 0.49
CA ILE A 84 8.04 -22.61 -0.68
C ILE A 84 8.63 -22.16 -2.02
N ASP A 85 9.73 -21.39 -2.05
CA ASP A 85 10.46 -21.03 -3.28
C ASP A 85 11.89 -21.62 -3.32
N PHE A 86 12.00 -22.81 -3.93
CA PHE A 86 13.26 -23.53 -4.19
C PHE A 86 14.30 -22.72 -4.97
N ARG A 87 13.90 -21.74 -5.78
CA ARG A 87 14.79 -21.05 -6.74
C ARG A 87 15.41 -19.78 -6.17
N THR A 88 14.94 -19.29 -5.03
CA THR A 88 15.46 -18.09 -4.38
C THR A 88 16.16 -18.46 -3.06
N ASN A 89 17.27 -17.80 -2.74
CA ASN A 89 17.96 -18.01 -1.47
C ASN A 89 17.35 -17.12 -0.40
N ILE A 90 17.30 -17.59 0.85
CA ILE A 90 16.92 -16.74 1.97
C ILE A 90 17.97 -15.64 2.21
N VAL A 91 17.50 -14.42 2.46
CA VAL A 91 18.34 -13.26 2.79
C VAL A 91 18.25 -13.01 4.29
N GLY A 92 19.40 -13.01 4.98
CA GLY A 92 19.45 -12.77 6.42
C GLY A 92 18.90 -11.39 6.79
N GLN A 93 18.03 -11.34 7.81
CA GLN A 93 17.36 -10.11 8.26
C GLN A 93 16.48 -9.45 7.16
N ALA A 94 15.98 -10.22 6.21
CA ALA A 94 14.91 -9.76 5.34
C ALA A 94 13.61 -9.57 6.12
N GLU A 95 12.90 -8.49 5.82
CA GLU A 95 11.55 -8.19 6.30
C GLU A 95 10.53 -8.88 5.40
N TYR A 96 9.49 -9.42 6.03
CA TYR A 96 8.41 -10.15 5.40
C TYR A 96 7.07 -9.54 5.82
N LYS A 97 6.09 -9.62 4.91
CA LYS A 97 4.67 -9.44 5.19
C LYS A 97 3.92 -10.71 4.83
N GLU A 98 2.83 -10.98 5.53
CA GLU A 98 1.83 -11.96 5.15
C GLU A 98 1.15 -11.56 3.83
N ASP A 99 0.71 -12.57 3.05
CA ASP A 99 0.05 -12.41 1.76
C ASP A 99 -0.80 -13.66 1.47
N ASP A 100 -1.72 -13.55 0.52
CA ASP A 100 -2.58 -14.67 0.10
C ASP A 100 -1.84 -15.64 -0.85
N TRP A 101 -2.30 -16.90 -0.92
CA TRP A 101 -1.77 -17.88 -1.88
C TRP A 101 -1.92 -17.45 -3.34
N ALA A 102 -2.93 -16.63 -3.65
CA ALA A 102 -3.17 -16.10 -4.99
C ALA A 102 -2.03 -15.19 -5.49
N ASP A 103 -1.35 -14.49 -4.58
CA ASP A 103 -0.27 -13.55 -4.89
C ASP A 103 1.13 -14.19 -4.79
N TYR A 104 1.22 -15.51 -4.63
CA TYR A 104 2.49 -16.22 -4.58
C TYR A 104 3.39 -15.90 -5.80
N PRO A 105 4.58 -15.30 -5.60
CA PRO A 105 5.39 -14.74 -6.69
C PRO A 105 6.36 -15.77 -7.30
N GLY A 106 6.33 -17.02 -6.82
CA GLY A 106 7.39 -17.97 -7.02
C GLY A 106 7.49 -18.49 -8.45
N LYS A 107 8.66 -19.06 -8.76
CA LYS A 107 9.05 -19.41 -10.13
C LYS A 107 8.71 -20.87 -10.46
N GLY A 108 7.41 -21.14 -10.62
CA GLY A 108 6.86 -22.43 -11.04
C GLY A 108 5.34 -22.35 -11.23
N GLU A 109 4.70 -23.47 -11.53
CA GLU A 109 3.26 -23.59 -11.34
C GLU A 109 3.03 -23.94 -9.86
N PHE A 110 2.63 -22.95 -9.05
CA PHE A 110 2.15 -23.16 -7.67
C PHE A 110 0.72 -23.73 -7.73
N ALA A 111 0.61 -24.93 -8.29
CA ALA A 111 -0.65 -25.46 -8.79
C ALA A 111 -1.52 -26.10 -7.69
N GLU A 112 -0.91 -26.54 -6.60
CA GLU A 112 -1.58 -27.37 -5.58
C GLU A 112 -1.31 -26.88 -4.13
N PRO A 113 -1.64 -25.61 -3.79
CA PRO A 113 -1.40 -25.08 -2.44
C PRO A 113 -2.13 -25.88 -1.35
N GLY A 114 -3.32 -26.39 -1.64
CA GLY A 114 -4.06 -27.30 -0.76
C GLY A 114 -3.30 -28.58 -0.37
N LYS A 115 -2.40 -29.08 -1.23
CA LYS A 115 -1.52 -30.21 -0.90
C LYS A 115 -0.31 -29.80 -0.09
N VAL A 116 0.19 -28.59 -0.29
CA VAL A 116 1.23 -28.01 0.58
C VAL A 116 0.66 -27.86 2.00
N LEU A 117 -0.57 -27.34 2.16
CA LEU A 117 -1.26 -27.29 3.45
C LEU A 117 -1.44 -28.67 4.07
N TRP A 118 -1.87 -29.66 3.29
CA TRP A 118 -1.99 -31.04 3.79
C TRP A 118 -0.65 -31.58 4.31
N ILE A 119 0.46 -31.34 3.61
CA ILE A 119 1.80 -31.73 4.07
C ILE A 119 2.14 -31.02 5.38
N LEU A 120 1.94 -29.70 5.46
CA LEU A 120 2.23 -28.93 6.67
C LEU A 120 1.47 -29.46 7.89
N GLN A 121 0.22 -29.92 7.72
CA GLN A 121 -0.59 -30.51 8.78
C GLN A 121 -0.20 -31.97 9.13
N ASN A 122 0.29 -32.75 8.16
CA ASN A 122 0.50 -34.22 8.30
C ASN A 122 1.96 -34.67 8.27
N ALA A 123 2.92 -33.74 8.29
CA ALA A 123 4.36 -34.02 8.23
C ALA A 123 5.13 -33.29 9.34
N TYR A 124 6.47 -33.42 9.35
CA TYR A 124 7.31 -32.86 10.41
C TYR A 124 7.31 -31.32 10.37
N PRO A 125 7.23 -30.62 11.51
CA PRO A 125 7.17 -31.11 12.90
C PRO A 125 5.77 -31.40 13.47
N ASN A 126 4.68 -31.01 12.80
CA ASN A 126 3.30 -31.20 13.30
C ASN A 126 2.93 -32.68 13.49
N THR A 127 3.50 -33.56 12.67
CA THR A 127 3.63 -35.00 12.93
C THR A 127 5.07 -35.32 13.28
N ASP A 128 5.32 -35.93 14.44
CA ASP A 128 6.67 -36.25 14.88
C ASP A 128 7.38 -37.26 13.96
N ALA A 129 8.71 -37.24 13.95
CA ALA A 129 9.51 -38.07 13.04
C ALA A 129 9.30 -39.59 13.25
N ALA A 130 8.94 -40.06 14.45
CA ALA A 130 8.68 -41.47 14.67
C ALA A 130 7.33 -41.89 14.06
N ALA A 131 6.29 -41.07 14.25
CA ALA A 131 4.98 -41.30 13.64
C ALA A 131 5.01 -41.21 12.10
N LEU A 132 5.70 -40.18 11.56
CA LEU A 132 5.88 -40.02 10.11
C LEU A 132 6.73 -41.16 9.52
N GLY A 133 7.76 -41.61 10.25
CA GLY A 133 8.56 -42.78 9.89
C GLY A 133 7.74 -44.06 9.86
N GLU A 134 6.90 -44.32 10.87
CA GLU A 134 6.00 -45.48 10.88
C GLU A 134 5.04 -45.49 9.68
N ALA A 135 4.44 -44.34 9.36
CA ALA A 135 3.54 -44.20 8.22
C ALA A 135 4.24 -44.43 6.86
N ALA A 136 5.48 -43.97 6.71
CA ALA A 136 6.31 -44.17 5.52
C ALA A 136 7.04 -45.53 5.48
N GLY A 137 6.94 -46.36 6.54
CA GLY A 137 7.65 -47.64 6.64
C GLY A 137 9.16 -47.53 6.93
N VAL A 138 9.60 -46.41 7.50
CA VAL A 138 11.01 -46.12 7.87
C VAL A 138 11.20 -46.28 9.39
N GLU A 139 11.88 -47.35 9.81
CA GLU A 139 12.24 -47.53 11.23
C GLU A 139 13.31 -46.51 11.67
N GLY A 140 13.00 -45.71 12.70
CA GLY A 140 13.98 -44.83 13.34
C GLY A 140 14.36 -43.58 12.53
N LEU A 141 13.42 -43.04 11.75
CA LEU A 141 13.56 -41.76 11.05
C LEU A 141 14.03 -40.65 12.02
N SER A 142 15.05 -39.89 11.62
CA SER A 142 15.54 -38.73 12.39
C SER A 142 14.70 -37.48 12.09
N ASN A 143 14.66 -36.53 13.02
CA ASN A 143 14.07 -35.20 12.78
C ASN A 143 14.70 -34.53 11.55
N GLU A 144 16.02 -34.63 11.39
CA GLU A 144 16.74 -34.07 10.25
C GLU A 144 16.26 -34.66 8.90
N ASP A 145 16.12 -35.99 8.80
CA ASP A 145 15.61 -36.66 7.59
C ASP A 145 14.10 -36.37 7.37
N ALA A 146 13.32 -36.28 8.45
CA ALA A 146 11.90 -35.95 8.39
C ALA A 146 11.66 -34.52 7.88
N LEU A 147 12.43 -33.54 8.38
CA LEU A 147 12.47 -32.17 7.90
C LEU A 147 12.86 -32.12 6.42
N ALA A 148 13.93 -32.83 6.04
CA ALA A 148 14.42 -32.83 4.66
C ALA A 148 13.41 -33.41 3.66
N ALA A 149 12.75 -34.52 4.02
CA ALA A 149 11.69 -35.12 3.21
C ALA A 149 10.45 -34.22 3.12
N THR A 150 10.05 -33.60 4.23
CA THR A 150 8.92 -32.65 4.28
C THR A 150 9.18 -31.44 3.39
N GLN A 151 10.35 -30.81 3.51
CA GLN A 151 10.74 -29.67 2.69
C GLN A 151 10.82 -30.03 1.19
N ALA A 152 11.27 -31.24 0.85
CA ALA A 152 11.26 -31.72 -0.53
C ALA A 152 9.84 -31.95 -1.06
N ALA A 153 8.93 -32.52 -0.27
CA ALA A 153 7.54 -32.74 -0.66
C ALA A 153 6.77 -31.42 -0.82
N ILE A 154 7.07 -30.40 -0.01
CA ILE A 154 6.58 -29.03 -0.18
C ILE A 154 7.02 -28.48 -1.55
N TRP A 155 8.32 -28.56 -1.87
CA TRP A 155 8.84 -28.05 -3.14
C TRP A 155 8.37 -28.83 -4.38
N HIS A 156 7.98 -30.10 -4.24
CA HIS A 156 7.33 -30.85 -5.30
C HIS A 156 6.02 -30.16 -5.73
N PHE A 157 5.11 -29.87 -4.78
CA PHE A 157 3.83 -29.20 -5.08
C PHE A 157 3.93 -27.68 -5.27
N SER A 158 4.93 -27.01 -4.69
CA SER A 158 5.07 -25.56 -4.84
C SER A 158 5.86 -25.14 -6.10
N ASN A 159 6.76 -25.99 -6.61
CA ASN A 159 7.72 -25.60 -7.65
C ASN A 159 7.94 -26.64 -8.78
N ASP A 160 7.15 -27.72 -8.84
CA ASP A 160 7.29 -28.84 -9.80
C ASP A 160 8.70 -29.46 -9.75
N MET A 161 9.11 -29.89 -8.55
CA MET A 161 10.46 -30.36 -8.27
C MET A 161 10.53 -31.84 -7.87
N GLU A 162 11.27 -32.61 -8.66
CA GLU A 162 11.48 -34.05 -8.46
C GLU A 162 12.83 -34.38 -7.80
N LEU A 163 12.80 -35.34 -6.85
CA LEU A 163 14.03 -35.89 -6.26
C LEU A 163 14.97 -36.46 -7.33
N SER A 164 16.26 -36.24 -7.11
CA SER A 164 17.35 -36.77 -7.93
C SER A 164 18.11 -37.86 -7.17
N GLU A 165 18.98 -38.61 -7.86
CA GLU A 165 19.88 -39.56 -7.20
C GLU A 165 20.79 -38.85 -6.17
N GLY A 166 21.06 -39.51 -5.03
CA GLY A 166 21.96 -39.01 -3.98
C GLY A 166 21.31 -38.69 -2.64
N ASN A 167 19.99 -38.86 -2.51
CA ASN A 167 19.27 -38.79 -1.23
C ASN A 167 19.40 -40.11 -0.42
N SER A 168 19.15 -40.06 0.88
CA SER A 168 19.06 -41.26 1.73
C SER A 168 17.75 -42.03 1.47
N GLU A 169 17.77 -43.35 1.70
CA GLU A 169 16.59 -44.20 1.54
C GLU A 169 15.43 -43.77 2.45
N SER A 170 15.73 -43.26 3.65
CA SER A 170 14.77 -42.65 4.59
C SER A 170 14.08 -41.41 4.01
N VAL A 171 14.85 -40.45 3.47
CA VAL A 171 14.30 -39.23 2.87
C VAL A 171 13.45 -39.55 1.65
N VAL A 172 13.89 -40.49 0.79
CA VAL A 172 13.14 -40.92 -0.39
C VAL A 172 11.81 -41.56 0.01
N ALA A 173 11.80 -42.51 0.95
CA ALA A 173 10.59 -43.20 1.36
C ALA A 173 9.54 -42.26 1.99
N VAL A 174 9.97 -41.29 2.81
CA VAL A 174 9.06 -40.29 3.40
C VAL A 174 8.56 -39.30 2.35
N TYR A 175 9.40 -38.86 1.41
CA TYR A 175 8.99 -38.02 0.28
C TYR A 175 7.95 -38.73 -0.60
N GLU A 176 8.19 -40.00 -0.96
CA GLU A 176 7.25 -40.82 -1.74
C GLU A 176 5.93 -41.03 -0.99
N TYR A 177 5.98 -41.25 0.32
CA TYR A 177 4.78 -41.32 1.17
C TYR A 177 3.99 -40.01 1.15
N LEU A 178 4.62 -38.86 1.42
CA LEU A 178 3.94 -37.56 1.48
C LEU A 178 3.34 -37.18 0.12
N THR A 179 4.11 -37.29 -0.96
CA THR A 179 3.65 -36.92 -2.32
C THR A 179 2.55 -37.85 -2.85
N ALA A 180 2.54 -39.13 -2.46
CA ALA A 180 1.50 -40.07 -2.86
C ALA A 180 0.18 -39.95 -2.06
N ASN A 181 0.22 -39.40 -0.84
CA ASN A 181 -0.94 -39.30 0.05
C ASN A 181 -1.50 -37.87 0.20
N ALA A 182 -0.81 -36.84 -0.30
CA ALA A 182 -1.27 -35.46 -0.16
C ALA A 182 -2.62 -35.20 -0.87
N GLU A 183 -3.64 -34.92 -0.06
CA GLU A 183 -4.97 -34.51 -0.53
C GLU A 183 -5.02 -32.99 -0.70
N SER A 184 -5.81 -32.50 -1.67
CA SER A 184 -5.97 -31.07 -1.87
C SER A 184 -7.05 -30.52 -0.94
N ILE A 185 -6.65 -29.70 0.02
CA ILE A 185 -7.56 -28.89 0.84
C ILE A 185 -7.98 -27.67 0.00
N GLU A 186 -9.29 -27.41 -0.13
CA GLU A 186 -9.80 -26.34 -1.03
C GLU A 186 -9.74 -24.93 -0.43
N GLU A 187 -9.69 -24.82 0.90
CA GLU A 187 -9.72 -23.55 1.65
C GLU A 187 -8.32 -23.15 2.11
N GLU A 188 -7.93 -21.90 1.85
CA GLU A 188 -6.75 -21.28 2.48
C GLU A 188 -7.06 -20.99 3.97
N PRO A 189 -6.09 -21.15 4.91
CA PRO A 189 -6.30 -20.77 6.30
C PRO A 189 -6.53 -19.26 6.42
N GLY A 190 -7.28 -18.82 7.43
CA GLY A 190 -7.74 -17.43 7.51
C GLY A 190 -6.61 -16.43 7.76
N ALA A 191 -6.78 -15.20 7.26
CA ALA A 191 -6.07 -14.02 7.76
C ALA A 191 -6.10 -13.99 9.30
N ALA A 192 -5.00 -13.64 9.97
CA ALA A 192 -5.08 -13.44 11.42
C ALA A 192 -5.95 -12.20 11.71
N LEU A 193 -5.59 -11.05 11.10
CA LEU A 193 -6.42 -9.84 11.08
C LEU A 193 -5.89 -8.83 10.04
N SER A 194 -6.48 -8.79 8.83
CA SER A 194 -6.12 -7.88 7.73
C SER A 194 -7.26 -6.90 7.39
N ILE A 195 -6.91 -5.72 6.87
CA ILE A 195 -7.86 -4.72 6.34
C ILE A 195 -7.42 -4.32 4.94
N THR A 196 -8.28 -4.50 3.94
CA THR A 196 -7.96 -4.19 2.53
C THR A 196 -9.03 -3.29 1.90
N PRO A 197 -8.67 -2.14 1.28
CA PRO A 197 -7.35 -1.50 1.32
C PRO A 197 -7.02 -1.00 2.74
N ASN A 198 -5.80 -0.50 2.98
CA ASN A 198 -5.45 0.17 4.25
C ASN A 198 -5.77 1.68 4.25
N SER A 199 -6.15 2.24 3.10
CA SER A 199 -6.33 3.68 2.93
C SER A 199 -7.35 3.99 1.83
N ALA A 200 -8.09 5.10 1.99
CA ALA A 200 -9.03 5.60 0.99
C ALA A 200 -9.01 7.14 0.88
N GLU A 201 -9.43 7.65 -0.28
CA GLU A 201 -9.67 9.08 -0.52
C GLU A 201 -11.13 9.32 -0.94
N GLY A 202 -11.74 10.43 -0.50
CA GLY A 202 -13.12 10.76 -0.85
C GLY A 202 -13.55 12.20 -0.58
N THR A 203 -14.86 12.41 -0.42
CA THR A 203 -15.50 13.72 -0.26
C THR A 203 -16.48 13.71 0.91
N ALA A 204 -16.52 14.80 1.68
CA ALA A 204 -17.56 15.00 2.69
C ALA A 204 -18.96 15.00 2.06
N GLY A 205 -19.94 14.39 2.74
CA GLY A 205 -21.28 14.09 2.21
C GLY A 205 -21.43 12.70 1.60
N SER A 206 -20.45 11.80 1.80
CA SER A 206 -20.48 10.42 1.30
C SER A 206 -19.75 9.47 2.25
N THR A 207 -20.02 8.16 2.10
CA THR A 207 -19.22 7.11 2.74
C THR A 207 -17.89 7.00 2.00
N VAL A 208 -16.78 7.16 2.73
CA VAL A 208 -15.43 7.12 2.19
C VAL A 208 -14.77 5.78 2.50
N GLY A 209 -14.33 5.10 1.44
CA GLY A 209 -13.71 3.77 1.50
C GLY A 209 -14.71 2.62 1.31
N GLU A 210 -14.15 1.42 1.14
CA GLU A 210 -14.80 0.13 1.30
C GLU A 210 -13.70 -0.80 1.85
N PHE A 211 -13.59 -0.85 3.17
CA PHE A 211 -12.54 -1.56 3.89
C PHE A 211 -13.05 -2.96 4.24
N GLU A 212 -12.52 -3.98 3.56
CA GLU A 212 -12.86 -5.39 3.80
C GLU A 212 -12.01 -5.95 4.96
N ILE A 213 -12.67 -6.55 5.93
CA ILE A 213 -12.05 -7.13 7.14
C ILE A 213 -11.85 -8.64 6.92
N SER A 214 -10.60 -9.09 6.93
CA SER A 214 -10.26 -10.52 6.82
C SER A 214 -9.66 -11.02 8.14
N THR A 215 -10.27 -12.01 8.78
CA THR A 215 -9.83 -12.55 10.07
C THR A 215 -10.32 -13.97 10.33
N ASN A 216 -9.61 -14.73 11.16
CA ASN A 216 -10.06 -16.00 11.73
C ASN A 216 -10.69 -15.84 13.13
N SER A 217 -10.80 -14.61 13.63
CA SER A 217 -11.50 -14.24 14.87
C SER A 217 -12.94 -13.75 14.60
N ALA A 218 -13.72 -13.58 15.66
CA ALA A 218 -15.09 -13.06 15.60
C ALA A 218 -15.33 -11.98 16.66
N GLU A 219 -16.31 -11.10 16.43
CA GLU A 219 -16.72 -9.99 17.29
C GLU A 219 -15.56 -9.04 17.68
N ILE A 220 -14.70 -8.66 16.72
CA ILE A 220 -13.52 -7.81 16.99
C ILE A 220 -13.94 -6.37 17.27
N PRO A 221 -13.55 -5.75 18.39
CA PRO A 221 -13.93 -4.38 18.73
C PRO A 221 -13.23 -3.33 17.87
N VAL A 222 -13.99 -2.34 17.41
CA VAL A 222 -13.48 -1.19 16.65
C VAL A 222 -13.00 -0.09 17.58
N THR A 223 -11.76 0.37 17.40
CA THR A 223 -11.24 1.61 17.99
C THR A 223 -11.23 2.70 16.92
N LEU A 224 -12.16 3.65 16.98
CA LEU A 224 -12.31 4.74 16.02
C LEU A 224 -11.60 6.02 16.51
N ASP A 225 -10.77 6.63 15.67
CA ASP A 225 -10.21 7.97 15.84
C ASP A 225 -10.68 8.87 14.69
N ALA A 226 -11.72 9.67 14.95
CA ALA A 226 -12.41 10.44 13.93
C ALA A 226 -12.93 11.79 14.47
N PRO A 227 -13.11 12.82 13.61
CA PRO A 227 -13.75 14.09 13.97
C PRO A 227 -15.20 13.92 14.46
N GLU A 228 -15.72 14.90 15.22
CA GLU A 228 -17.12 14.87 15.68
C GLU A 228 -18.11 14.72 14.52
N GLY A 229 -18.93 13.66 14.56
CA GLY A 229 -19.97 13.38 13.58
C GLY A 229 -19.55 12.45 12.43
N VAL A 230 -18.27 12.07 12.32
CA VAL A 230 -17.83 11.00 11.44
C VAL A 230 -17.98 9.66 12.16
N GLU A 231 -18.67 8.71 11.54
CA GLU A 231 -18.92 7.37 12.09
C GLU A 231 -18.35 6.30 11.15
N LEU A 232 -17.95 5.14 11.69
CA LEU A 232 -17.65 3.96 10.89
C LEU A 232 -18.96 3.19 10.69
N VAL A 233 -19.33 2.92 9.45
CA VAL A 233 -20.58 2.24 9.06
C VAL A 233 -20.29 1.00 8.23
N ASP A 234 -21.19 0.03 8.27
CA ASP A 234 -21.26 -1.07 7.32
C ASP A 234 -21.75 -0.56 5.95
N VAL A 235 -21.06 -0.96 4.87
CA VAL A 235 -21.26 -0.44 3.50
C VAL A 235 -22.51 -1.01 2.82
N GLU A 236 -23.05 -2.15 3.27
CA GLU A 236 -24.28 -2.72 2.72
C GLU A 236 -25.56 -2.16 3.37
N THR A 237 -25.46 -1.72 4.63
CA THR A 237 -26.61 -1.37 5.48
C THR A 237 -26.67 0.10 5.91
N ASP A 238 -25.56 0.85 5.77
CA ASP A 238 -25.36 2.19 6.35
C ASP A 238 -25.55 2.26 7.88
N GLU A 239 -25.50 1.12 8.60
CA GLU A 239 -25.59 1.09 10.07
C GLU A 239 -24.21 1.26 10.72
N ALA A 240 -24.14 2.05 11.81
CA ALA A 240 -22.90 2.31 12.54
C ALA A 240 -22.38 1.05 13.25
N VAL A 241 -21.10 0.73 13.05
CA VAL A 241 -20.45 -0.48 13.58
C VAL A 241 -19.52 -0.15 14.76
N THR A 242 -19.56 -1.00 15.79
CA THR A 242 -18.61 -0.96 16.93
C THR A 242 -17.82 -2.25 17.10
N THR A 243 -18.18 -3.28 16.34
CA THR A 243 -17.54 -4.59 16.25
C THR A 243 -17.60 -5.04 14.80
N VAL A 244 -16.62 -5.83 14.35
CA VAL A 244 -16.57 -6.42 13.00
C VAL A 244 -16.23 -7.91 13.05
N ASP A 245 -16.72 -8.64 12.06
CA ASP A 245 -16.48 -10.05 11.78
C ASP A 245 -15.75 -10.23 10.43
N ASN A 246 -15.37 -11.47 10.12
CA ASN A 246 -14.71 -11.81 8.86
C ASN A 246 -15.63 -11.65 7.63
N GLY A 247 -15.20 -10.85 6.67
CA GLY A 247 -15.91 -10.52 5.44
C GLY A 247 -16.74 -9.22 5.54
N ASP A 248 -16.76 -8.57 6.70
CA ASP A 248 -17.43 -7.27 6.86
C ASP A 248 -16.77 -6.21 5.99
N LYS A 249 -17.60 -5.30 5.45
CA LYS A 249 -17.15 -4.17 4.62
C LYS A 249 -17.57 -2.88 5.28
N VAL A 250 -16.60 -2.11 5.74
CA VAL A 250 -16.84 -0.88 6.50
C VAL A 250 -16.34 0.36 5.76
N GLY A 251 -16.88 1.52 6.08
CA GLY A 251 -16.50 2.82 5.49
C GLY A 251 -16.78 3.96 6.44
N PHE A 252 -16.11 5.11 6.25
CA PHE A 252 -16.36 6.29 7.09
C PHE A 252 -17.53 7.08 6.51
N ALA A 253 -18.65 7.13 7.21
CA ALA A 253 -19.74 8.05 6.88
C ALA A 253 -19.31 9.48 7.26
N VAL A 254 -18.96 10.30 6.26
CA VAL A 254 -18.54 11.69 6.46
C VAL A 254 -19.72 12.62 6.17
N PRO A 255 -20.27 13.36 7.15
CA PRO A 255 -21.42 14.24 6.93
C PRO A 255 -21.17 15.35 5.89
N GLU A 256 -22.24 15.81 5.23
CA GLU A 256 -22.19 16.99 4.36
C GLU A 256 -21.72 18.23 5.16
N GLY A 257 -20.85 19.03 4.55
CA GLY A 257 -20.30 20.23 5.19
C GLY A 257 -19.21 19.97 6.24
N THR A 258 -18.78 18.73 6.45
CA THR A 258 -17.57 18.41 7.23
C THR A 258 -16.35 19.07 6.56
N GLU A 259 -15.49 19.72 7.34
CA GLU A 259 -14.24 20.31 6.84
C GLU A 259 -13.30 19.20 6.29
N PRO A 260 -12.41 19.51 5.32
CA PRO A 260 -11.41 18.56 4.85
C PRO A 260 -10.60 17.99 6.01
N GLY A 261 -10.40 16.67 6.04
CA GLY A 261 -9.82 15.99 7.19
C GLY A 261 -9.50 14.52 6.92
N GLU A 262 -9.15 13.84 8.01
CA GLU A 262 -8.82 12.42 8.04
C GLU A 262 -9.51 11.77 9.23
N ALA A 263 -9.81 10.48 9.12
CA ALA A 263 -10.19 9.59 10.20
C ALA A 263 -9.45 8.25 10.04
N SER A 264 -9.26 7.54 11.16
CA SER A 264 -8.71 6.19 11.15
C SER A 264 -9.49 5.27 12.10
N PHE A 265 -9.44 3.97 11.85
CA PHE A 265 -9.87 2.97 12.83
C PHE A 265 -8.79 1.91 12.99
N SER A 266 -8.75 1.30 14.17
CA SER A 266 -7.92 0.13 14.44
C SER A 266 -8.71 -1.00 15.08
N LEU A 267 -8.25 -2.21 14.80
CA LEU A 267 -8.76 -3.48 15.29
C LEU A 267 -7.64 -4.17 16.08
N GLU A 268 -7.98 -4.84 17.18
CA GLU A 268 -7.07 -5.68 17.96
C GLU A 268 -7.76 -7.00 18.30
N ALA A 269 -7.12 -8.12 17.94
CA ALA A 269 -7.59 -9.46 18.25
C ALA A 269 -6.45 -10.32 18.81
N THR A 270 -6.79 -11.28 19.68
CA THR A 270 -5.86 -12.36 20.02
C THR A 270 -6.15 -13.52 19.08
N SER A 271 -5.19 -13.83 18.19
CA SER A 271 -5.30 -14.95 17.27
C SER A 271 -3.92 -15.54 16.96
N SER A 272 -3.89 -16.81 16.52
CA SER A 272 -2.69 -17.40 15.95
C SER A 272 -2.63 -17.19 14.44
N VAL A 273 -1.41 -17.01 13.91
CA VAL A 273 -1.17 -17.15 12.47
C VAL A 273 -1.17 -18.64 12.15
N GLU A 274 -2.24 -19.11 11.51
CA GLU A 274 -2.48 -20.54 11.27
C GLU A 274 -1.39 -21.20 10.42
N THR A 275 -1.26 -22.53 10.51
CA THR A 275 -0.45 -23.35 9.61
C THR A 275 -0.87 -23.14 8.15
N GLY A 276 0.06 -22.81 7.26
CA GLY A 276 -0.17 -22.66 5.83
C GLY A 276 -0.25 -21.23 5.30
N ARG A 277 -0.19 -20.21 6.17
CA ARG A 277 -0.18 -18.80 5.76
C ARG A 277 1.16 -18.41 5.13
N LEU A 278 1.09 -17.63 4.07
CA LEU A 278 2.22 -17.32 3.18
C LEU A 278 2.83 -15.97 3.56
N PHE A 279 4.16 -15.88 3.53
CA PHE A 279 4.89 -14.65 3.80
C PHE A 279 5.87 -14.30 2.68
N GLN A 280 5.72 -13.10 2.11
CA GLN A 280 6.56 -12.55 1.05
C GLN A 280 7.57 -11.53 1.59
N GLY A 281 8.76 -11.49 0.99
CA GLY A 281 9.77 -10.49 1.35
C GLY A 281 9.42 -9.10 0.82
N LYS A 282 9.40 -8.08 1.70
CA LYS A 282 8.97 -6.71 1.36
C LYS A 282 9.88 -6.01 0.34
N SER A 283 11.14 -6.43 0.17
CA SER A 283 12.11 -5.78 -0.73
C SER A 283 12.05 -6.29 -2.17
N ALA A 284 11.36 -5.55 -3.04
CA ALA A 284 11.36 -5.78 -4.49
C ALA A 284 12.77 -5.70 -5.15
N SER A 285 13.75 -5.07 -4.47
CA SER A 285 15.12 -4.90 -4.98
C SER A 285 16.09 -6.01 -4.56
N VAL A 286 15.79 -6.71 -3.47
CA VAL A 286 16.59 -7.79 -2.89
C VAL A 286 15.64 -8.95 -2.55
N PRO A 287 15.26 -9.77 -3.55
CA PRO A 287 14.32 -10.85 -3.33
C PRO A 287 14.90 -11.91 -2.39
N THR A 288 14.06 -12.36 -1.46
CA THR A 288 14.27 -13.51 -0.58
C THR A 288 13.21 -14.56 -0.91
N GLN A 289 13.44 -15.82 -0.51
CA GLN A 289 12.46 -16.89 -0.72
C GLN A 289 11.18 -16.63 0.08
N THR A 290 10.04 -16.92 -0.54
CA THR A 290 8.73 -16.94 0.13
C THR A 290 8.68 -18.09 1.15
N LEU A 291 8.11 -17.80 2.31
CA LEU A 291 7.98 -18.72 3.43
C LEU A 291 6.51 -19.10 3.66
N ILE A 292 6.27 -20.23 4.30
CA ILE A 292 4.94 -20.69 4.71
C ILE A 292 4.97 -21.15 6.17
N THR A 293 3.96 -20.78 6.95
CA THR A 293 3.89 -21.13 8.38
C THR A 293 3.66 -22.62 8.59
N VAL A 294 4.35 -23.16 9.59
CA VAL A 294 4.16 -24.52 10.09
C VAL A 294 3.23 -24.50 11.29
N ASP A 295 3.51 -23.60 12.23
CA ASP A 295 2.77 -23.40 13.47
C ASP A 295 3.10 -21.99 14.01
N GLY A 296 2.20 -21.46 14.83
CA GLY A 296 2.29 -20.12 15.42
C GLY A 296 1.55 -20.06 16.74
N ASP A 297 2.23 -19.56 17.78
CA ASP A 297 1.59 -19.27 19.07
C ASP A 297 0.43 -18.27 18.91
N GLU A 298 -0.56 -18.32 19.81
CA GLU A 298 -1.56 -17.24 19.94
C GLU A 298 -0.85 -15.91 20.22
N THR A 299 -1.09 -14.90 19.40
CA THR A 299 -0.50 -13.56 19.56
C THR A 299 -1.53 -12.45 19.43
N SER A 300 -1.14 -11.23 19.80
CA SER A 300 -1.97 -10.05 19.65
C SER A 300 -1.74 -9.45 18.26
N VAL A 301 -2.69 -9.65 17.35
CA VAL A 301 -2.67 -9.04 16.03
C VAL A 301 -3.48 -7.74 16.02
N THR A 302 -3.01 -6.77 15.27
CA THR A 302 -3.64 -5.45 15.12
C THR A 302 -3.74 -5.10 13.64
N ALA A 303 -4.78 -4.39 13.22
CA ALA A 303 -4.86 -3.77 11.90
C ALA A 303 -5.37 -2.34 12.00
N SER A 304 -4.97 -1.46 11.06
CA SER A 304 -5.52 -0.11 10.98
C SER A 304 -5.71 0.36 9.54
N ALA A 305 -6.77 1.13 9.31
CA ALA A 305 -7.01 1.80 8.04
C ALA A 305 -7.45 3.25 8.26
N SER A 306 -7.15 4.11 7.28
CA SER A 306 -7.50 5.53 7.31
C SER A 306 -8.24 5.99 6.06
N ALA A 307 -8.98 7.10 6.19
CA ALA A 307 -9.62 7.76 5.07
C ALA A 307 -9.36 9.25 5.11
N ASN A 308 -8.88 9.80 3.99
CA ASN A 308 -8.74 11.23 3.76
C ASN A 308 -9.92 11.75 2.93
N TRP A 309 -10.43 12.94 3.23
CA TRP A 309 -11.45 13.57 2.41
C TRP A 309 -11.25 15.07 2.20
N VAL A 310 -11.71 15.54 1.05
CA VAL A 310 -11.88 16.96 0.77
C VAL A 310 -13.32 17.40 1.06
N ALA A 311 -13.55 18.71 1.11
CA ALA A 311 -14.90 19.26 1.22
C ALA A 311 -15.75 18.79 0.02
N GLY A 312 -16.98 18.36 0.29
CA GLY A 312 -17.97 18.10 -0.76
C GLY A 312 -18.34 19.38 -1.52
N ASP A 313 -18.87 19.22 -2.72
CA ASP A 313 -19.41 20.34 -3.49
C ASP A 313 -20.57 20.99 -2.70
N GLU A 314 -20.41 22.25 -2.27
CA GLU A 314 -21.52 23.02 -1.71
C GLU A 314 -22.67 23.06 -2.73
N PRO A 315 -23.93 22.78 -2.34
CA PRO A 315 -25.06 23.05 -3.20
C PRO A 315 -25.05 24.55 -3.52
N THR A 316 -24.84 24.88 -4.79
CA THR A 316 -24.80 26.28 -5.23
C THR A 316 -26.11 26.94 -4.80
N PRO A 317 -26.09 28.03 -4.03
CA PRO A 317 -27.32 28.61 -3.51
C PRO A 317 -28.24 28.95 -4.68
N GLU A 318 -29.46 28.42 -4.62
CA GLU A 318 -30.50 28.69 -5.62
C GLU A 318 -30.64 30.22 -5.73
N PRO A 319 -30.50 30.81 -6.93
CA PRO A 319 -30.42 32.26 -7.06
C PRO A 319 -31.67 32.89 -6.48
N GLU A 320 -31.50 33.88 -5.57
CA GLU A 320 -32.63 34.67 -5.08
C GLU A 320 -33.44 35.18 -6.27
N PRO A 321 -34.79 35.06 -6.24
CA PRO A 321 -35.61 35.51 -7.35
C PRO A 321 -35.35 36.99 -7.59
N GLU A 322 -34.93 37.34 -8.82
CA GLU A 322 -34.73 38.73 -9.21
C GLU A 322 -35.99 39.55 -8.89
N PRO A 323 -35.87 40.73 -8.27
CA PRO A 323 -37.02 41.56 -7.98
C PRO A 323 -37.73 41.95 -9.28
N GLU A 324 -39.05 41.72 -9.35
CA GLU A 324 -39.86 42.15 -10.50
C GLU A 324 -39.65 43.65 -10.76
N PRO A 325 -39.39 44.07 -12.01
CA PRO A 325 -39.21 45.47 -12.32
C PRO A 325 -40.51 46.25 -12.12
N GLU A 326 -40.44 47.35 -11.37
CA GLU A 326 -41.55 48.29 -11.25
C GLU A 326 -41.92 48.88 -12.63
N PRO A 327 -43.20 49.14 -12.92
CA PRO A 327 -43.62 49.62 -14.23
C PRO A 327 -43.20 51.07 -14.46
N GLU A 328 -42.40 51.32 -15.51
CA GLU A 328 -42.07 52.68 -15.93
C GLU A 328 -43.31 53.42 -16.47
N GLU A 329 -43.46 54.70 -16.08
CA GLU A 329 -44.58 55.53 -16.51
C GLU A 329 -44.46 55.97 -17.98
N SER A 330 -45.63 56.11 -18.61
CA SER A 330 -45.81 56.51 -20.01
C SER A 330 -45.66 58.02 -20.21
N ASP A 331 -44.84 58.43 -21.19
CA ASP A 331 -44.90 59.78 -21.79
C ASP A 331 -45.26 59.71 -23.29
N GLU A 332 -46.12 60.64 -23.71
CA GLU A 332 -46.79 60.72 -25.03
C GLU A 332 -45.99 61.58 -26.06
N PRO A 333 -46.42 61.77 -27.33
CA PRO A 333 -45.49 61.60 -28.47
C PRO A 333 -45.12 62.88 -29.24
N GLU A 334 -44.04 62.79 -30.03
CA GLU A 334 -43.65 63.82 -31.01
C GLU A 334 -44.36 63.65 -32.38
N PRO A 335 -44.65 64.76 -33.12
CA PRO A 335 -45.43 64.71 -34.36
C PRO A 335 -44.62 64.55 -35.67
N THR A 336 -45.22 63.85 -36.63
CA THR A 336 -44.80 63.65 -38.04
C THR A 336 -44.77 64.93 -38.89
N PRO A 337 -43.82 65.04 -39.85
CA PRO A 337 -44.14 64.98 -41.31
C PRO A 337 -43.01 64.34 -42.19
N THR A 338 -43.10 64.03 -43.52
CA THR A 338 -44.18 63.78 -44.52
C THR A 338 -43.55 63.32 -45.87
N GLU A 339 -44.22 62.41 -46.62
CA GLU A 339 -44.10 62.06 -48.09
C GLU A 339 -42.77 61.55 -48.74
N GLU A 340 -42.81 60.28 -49.23
CA GLU A 340 -42.71 59.80 -50.65
C GLU A 340 -41.62 60.29 -51.66
N PRO A 341 -41.36 59.61 -52.83
CA PRO A 341 -41.79 58.28 -53.32
C PRO A 341 -40.71 57.45 -54.13
N GLU A 342 -41.15 56.39 -54.85
CA GLU A 342 -40.54 55.70 -56.04
C GLU A 342 -39.31 54.74 -55.84
N GLU A 343 -39.11 53.63 -56.58
CA GLU A 343 -39.90 52.85 -57.57
C GLU A 343 -39.39 51.37 -57.68
N ASP A 344 -39.97 50.57 -58.60
CA ASP A 344 -39.70 49.16 -59.06
C ASP A 344 -38.21 48.66 -59.14
N ASP A 345 -37.86 47.36 -59.29
CA ASP A 345 -38.49 46.26 -60.06
C ASP A 345 -38.03 44.81 -59.64
N LYS A 346 -38.58 43.78 -60.30
CA LYS A 346 -38.52 42.30 -60.15
C LYS A 346 -37.23 41.58 -60.73
N PRO A 347 -37.11 40.22 -60.78
CA PRO A 347 -37.23 39.19 -59.72
C PRO A 347 -36.24 37.96 -59.82
N ALA A 348 -36.05 37.21 -58.72
CA ALA A 348 -35.83 35.73 -58.62
C ALA A 348 -34.57 35.07 -59.28
N PRO A 349 -34.28 33.74 -59.08
CA PRO A 349 -34.73 32.78 -58.05
C PRO A 349 -33.59 32.05 -57.28
N GLY A 350 -33.91 31.45 -56.12
CA GLY A 350 -33.07 30.47 -55.42
C GLY A 350 -33.83 29.80 -54.27
N LYS A 351 -33.77 28.47 -54.15
CA LYS A 351 -34.64 27.65 -53.28
C LYS A 351 -33.94 27.15 -52.00
N GLU A 352 -34.70 27.25 -50.90
CA GLU A 352 -35.03 26.19 -49.91
C GLU A 352 -33.93 25.53 -49.05
N ASP A 353 -34.13 25.69 -47.72
CA ASP A 353 -33.94 24.75 -46.61
C ASP A 353 -32.52 24.31 -46.17
N GLU A 354 -32.01 24.99 -45.13
CA GLU A 354 -31.05 24.44 -44.16
C GLU A 354 -31.70 24.26 -42.77
N PRO A 355 -31.56 23.10 -42.11
CA PRO A 355 -31.94 22.93 -40.71
C PRO A 355 -30.83 23.42 -39.76
N THR A 356 -31.24 24.08 -38.68
CA THR A 356 -30.37 24.65 -37.65
C THR A 356 -29.71 23.58 -36.76
N LEU A 357 -28.41 23.74 -36.49
CA LEU A 357 -27.73 23.18 -35.31
C LEU A 357 -26.96 24.29 -34.58
N PRO A 358 -26.89 24.27 -33.23
CA PRO A 358 -26.31 25.36 -32.46
C PRO A 358 -24.78 25.41 -32.53
N VAL A 359 -24.25 26.62 -32.42
CA VAL A 359 -22.82 26.94 -32.46
C VAL A 359 -22.18 26.69 -31.09
N THR A 360 -21.25 25.74 -31.01
CA THR A 360 -20.30 25.64 -29.89
C THR A 360 -18.87 25.78 -30.42
N GLY A 361 -18.26 26.94 -30.20
CA GLY A 361 -16.90 27.20 -30.68
C GLY A 361 -16.20 28.32 -29.93
N GLY A 362 -15.03 28.02 -29.36
CA GLY A 362 -13.96 29.00 -29.20
C GLY A 362 -13.64 29.51 -27.79
N ALA A 363 -13.14 28.65 -26.89
CA ALA A 363 -12.43 29.09 -25.67
C ALA A 363 -11.33 28.12 -25.18
N LEU A 364 -10.55 27.50 -26.08
CA LEU A 364 -9.38 26.67 -25.72
C LEU A 364 -8.05 27.29 -26.21
N ALA A 365 -7.73 28.47 -25.67
CA ALA A 365 -6.45 29.14 -25.94
C ALA A 365 -6.00 29.98 -24.72
N GLY A 366 -5.60 29.33 -23.62
CA GLY A 366 -5.30 30.02 -22.35
C GLY A 366 -4.20 29.45 -21.44
N LEU A 367 -3.82 28.16 -21.52
CA LEU A 367 -2.95 27.51 -20.51
C LEU A 367 -1.84 26.62 -21.09
N VAL A 368 -0.90 27.20 -21.83
CA VAL A 368 0.38 26.52 -22.19
C VAL A 368 1.63 27.37 -21.88
N ALA A 369 1.45 28.66 -21.52
CA ALA A 369 2.59 29.59 -21.34
C ALA A 369 3.32 29.50 -19.98
N ALA A 370 2.74 28.87 -18.96
CA ALA A 370 3.32 28.85 -17.61
C ALA A 370 4.34 27.71 -17.38
N GLY A 371 4.11 26.52 -17.94
CA GLY A 371 4.93 25.32 -17.65
C GLY A 371 6.37 25.37 -18.18
N VAL A 372 6.61 26.08 -19.29
CA VAL A 372 7.93 26.11 -19.94
C VAL A 372 8.93 27.01 -19.19
N ALA A 373 8.46 28.02 -18.45
CA ALA A 373 9.32 28.92 -17.69
C ALA A 373 9.93 28.25 -16.43
N ALA A 374 9.16 27.40 -15.75
CA ALA A 374 9.60 26.73 -14.52
C ALA A 374 10.72 25.69 -14.78
N LEU A 375 10.57 24.89 -15.85
CA LEU A 375 11.55 23.86 -16.23
C LEU A 375 12.92 24.46 -16.64
N GLY A 376 12.92 25.65 -17.26
CA GLY A 376 14.15 26.35 -17.64
C GLY A 376 15.00 26.80 -16.44
N ALA A 377 14.36 27.23 -15.34
CA ALA A 377 15.06 27.70 -14.15
C ALA A 377 15.67 26.55 -13.33
N GLY A 378 14.93 25.44 -13.16
CA GLY A 378 15.39 24.28 -12.39
C GLY A 378 16.61 23.57 -13.01
N GLY A 379 16.60 23.34 -14.32
CA GLY A 379 17.70 22.65 -15.02
C GLY A 379 19.04 23.38 -14.94
N GLY A 380 19.03 24.72 -14.96
CA GLY A 380 20.24 25.54 -14.89
C GLY A 380 21.00 25.41 -13.55
N ALA A 381 20.27 25.29 -12.44
CA ALA A 381 20.86 25.17 -11.10
C ALA A 381 21.59 23.83 -10.92
N ILE A 382 21.01 22.72 -11.40
CA ILE A 382 21.58 21.37 -11.28
C ILE A 382 22.82 21.20 -12.18
N TYR A 383 22.84 21.81 -13.36
CA TYR A 383 24.02 21.76 -14.24
C TYR A 383 25.22 22.52 -13.66
N LEU A 384 24.99 23.70 -13.07
CA LEU A 384 26.07 24.51 -12.47
C LEU A 384 26.62 23.90 -11.16
N SER A 385 25.80 23.22 -10.37
CA SER A 385 26.26 22.53 -9.15
C SER A 385 27.13 21.31 -9.46
N ARG A 386 26.77 20.50 -10.48
CA ARG A 386 27.59 19.36 -10.92
C ARG A 386 28.95 19.79 -11.48
N LYS A 387 29.03 20.88 -12.27
CA LYS A 387 30.31 21.35 -12.82
C LYS A 387 31.30 21.78 -11.73
N ARG A 388 30.83 22.49 -10.69
CA ARG A 388 31.70 22.95 -9.57
C ARG A 388 32.26 21.79 -8.72
N LYS A 389 31.64 20.60 -8.75
CA LYS A 389 32.15 19.41 -8.02
C LYS A 389 33.22 18.62 -8.80
N ALA A 390 33.30 18.79 -10.12
CA ALA A 390 34.33 18.15 -10.96
C ALA A 390 35.69 18.86 -10.88
N ASP A 391 35.72 20.19 -10.87
CA ASP A 391 36.95 21.01 -10.78
C ASP A 391 37.62 20.97 -9.37
N ALA A 392 37.06 20.23 -8.42
CA ALA A 392 37.51 20.16 -7.02
C ALA A 392 38.06 18.79 -6.59
N GLY A 393 38.21 17.84 -7.53
CA GLY A 393 38.56 16.44 -7.25
C GLY A 393 39.96 15.96 -7.67
N ASP A 394 40.82 16.85 -8.20
CA ASP A 394 42.12 16.48 -8.81
C ASP A 394 43.33 17.12 -8.08
N SER A 395 43.36 17.02 -6.74
CA SER A 395 44.56 17.42 -5.96
C SER A 395 44.65 16.73 -4.59
N GLY A 396 45.56 15.76 -4.46
CA GLY A 396 45.86 14.99 -3.24
C GLY A 396 45.20 13.60 -3.28
N GLU A 397 45.91 12.48 -3.26
CA GLU A 397 46.94 12.11 -2.29
C GLU A 397 47.96 11.14 -2.93
N ASP A 398 49.27 11.45 -2.85
CA ASP A 398 50.35 10.58 -3.33
C ASP A 398 51.54 10.72 -2.34
N ALA A 399 51.48 10.02 -1.20
CA ALA A 399 52.55 9.94 -0.20
C ALA A 399 52.42 8.75 0.77
N ASP A 400 53.52 8.00 0.92
CA ASP A 400 53.92 7.15 2.06
C ASP A 400 52.96 6.07 2.63
N ALA A 401 53.18 4.81 2.22
CA ALA A 401 53.87 3.78 3.05
C ALA A 401 53.94 2.39 2.38
#